data_AF-A0A7K9XZ43-F1
#
_entry.id   AF-A0A7K9XZ43-F1
#
_cell.length_a   1.000
_cell.length_b   1.000
_cell.length_c   1.000
_cell.angle_alpha   90.00
_cell.angle_beta   90.00
_cell.angle_gamma   90.00
#
_symmetry.space_group_name_H-M   'P 1'
#
loop_
_entity.id
_entity.type
_entity.pdbx_description
1 polymer ?
#
loop_
_entity_poly.entity_id
_entity_poly.type
_entity_poly.pdbx_seq_one_letter_code
_entity_poly.pdbx_strand_id
1 'polypeptide(L)' 'PVRKKSRTFYSAEQLEELEKMFQEDHYPDNEKRREIAAVVGVTPQRIMVWFQNRRAKWRKLEKLSTKGNKKYPTSSA' A
#
# COMPACT_ATOMS: atom_id res chain seq x y z
N PRO A 1 -20.12 -18.63 7.60
CA PRO A 1 -18.66 -18.83 7.87
C PRO A 1 -17.80 -17.90 6.99
N VAL A 2 -17.32 -16.78 7.55
CA VAL A 2 -16.45 -15.84 6.83
C VAL A 2 -15.08 -16.49 6.63
N ARG A 3 -14.80 -16.97 5.41
CA ARG A 3 -13.48 -17.50 5.04
C ARG A 3 -12.45 -16.38 5.20
N LYS A 4 -11.64 -16.44 6.26
CA LYS A 4 -10.52 -15.53 6.48
C LYS A 4 -9.59 -15.67 5.27
N LYS A 5 -9.56 -14.67 4.37
CA LYS A 5 -8.68 -14.68 3.20
C LYS A 5 -7.23 -14.74 3.69
N SER A 6 -6.49 -15.75 3.23
CA SER A 6 -5.07 -15.95 3.57
C SER A 6 -4.26 -14.67 3.34
N ARG A 7 -3.31 -14.44 4.25
CA ARG A 7 -2.41 -13.29 4.17
C ARG A 7 -1.49 -13.49 2.98
N THR A 8 -1.58 -12.61 2.01
CA THR A 8 -0.68 -12.54 0.86
C THR A 8 0.61 -11.85 1.28
N PHE A 9 1.74 -12.49 1.02
CA PHE A 9 3.06 -11.88 1.05
C PHE A 9 3.42 -11.51 -0.39
N TYR A 10 3.71 -10.23 -0.63
CA TYR A 10 4.20 -9.76 -1.92
C TYR A 10 5.72 -9.92 -1.96
N SER A 11 6.27 -10.34 -3.09
CA SER A 11 7.71 -10.30 -3.35
C SER A 11 8.21 -8.85 -3.49
N ALA A 12 9.53 -8.64 -3.45
CA ALA A 12 10.11 -7.32 -3.67
C ALA A 12 9.72 -6.74 -5.04
N GLU A 13 9.87 -7.53 -6.10
CA GLU A 13 9.51 -7.15 -7.47
C GLU A 13 8.03 -6.77 -7.61
N GLN A 14 7.12 -7.52 -6.96
CA GLN A 14 5.70 -7.18 -6.93
C GLN A 14 5.43 -5.86 -6.21
N LEU A 15 6.16 -5.58 -5.13
CA LEU A 15 6.03 -4.31 -4.40
C LEU A 15 6.57 -3.13 -5.20
N GLU A 16 7.66 -3.32 -5.95
CA GLU A 16 8.24 -2.30 -6.83
C GLU A 16 7.27 -1.90 -7.95
N GLU A 17 6.66 -2.87 -8.63
CA GLU A 17 5.65 -2.60 -9.66
C GLU A 17 4.42 -1.88 -9.06
N LEU A 18 3.95 -2.34 -7.89
CA LEU A 18 2.82 -1.69 -7.21
C LEU A 18 3.13 -0.24 -6.80
N GLU A 19 4.36 0.03 -6.35
CA GLU A 19 4.80 1.36 -5.97
C GLU A 19 4.93 2.28 -7.19
N LYS A 20 5.49 1.78 -8.30
CA LYS A 20 5.54 2.50 -9.57
C LYS A 20 4.16 2.90 -10.05
N MET A 21 3.21 1.97 -10.08
CA MET A 21 1.82 2.23 -10.45
C MET A 21 1.15 3.23 -9.49
N PHE A 22 1.49 3.17 -8.19
CA PHE A 22 0.98 4.12 -7.20
C PHE A 22 1.46 5.54 -7.45
N GLN A 23 2.69 5.73 -7.93
CA GLN A 23 3.21 7.05 -8.28
C GLN A 23 2.49 7.67 -9.48
N GLU A 24 2.02 6.84 -10.42
CA GLU A 24 1.24 7.29 -11.58
C GLU A 24 -0.21 7.62 -11.21
N ASP A 25 -0.88 6.72 -10.47
CA ASP A 25 -2.25 6.91 -10.01
C ASP A 25 -2.50 6.30 -8.62
N HIS A 26 -2.88 7.17 -7.67
CA HIS A 26 -3.19 6.77 -6.30
C HIS A 26 -4.57 6.11 -6.15
N TYR A 27 -5.47 6.26 -7.12
CA TYR A 27 -6.87 5.83 -7.05
C TYR A 27 -7.33 5.05 -8.30
N PRO A 28 -6.73 3.86 -8.57
CA PRO A 28 -7.07 3.09 -9.75
C PRO A 28 -8.51 2.58 -9.72
N ASP A 29 -9.21 2.78 -10.85
CA ASP A 29 -10.57 2.30 -11.10
C ASP A 29 -10.69 0.77 -11.12
N ASN A 30 -11.90 0.25 -11.32
CA ASN A 30 -12.13 -1.21 -11.34
C ASN A 30 -11.33 -1.90 -12.44
N GLU A 31 -11.30 -1.31 -13.64
CA GLU A 31 -10.59 -1.87 -14.80
C GLU A 31 -9.08 -1.86 -14.57
N LYS A 32 -8.52 -0.71 -14.20
CA LYS A 32 -7.08 -0.58 -13.91
C LYS A 32 -6.62 -1.54 -12.82
N ARG A 33 -7.43 -1.78 -11.78
CA ARG A 33 -7.13 -2.79 -10.75
C ARG A 33 -7.09 -4.22 -11.29
N ARG A 34 -7.86 -4.56 -12.33
CA ARG A 34 -7.79 -5.88 -12.98
C ARG A 34 -6.52 -6.02 -13.79
N GLU A 35 -6.11 -4.98 -14.50
CA GLU A 35 -4.85 -4.97 -15.24
C GLU A 35 -3.65 -5.13 -14.30
N ILE A 36 -3.58 -4.31 -13.24
CA ILE A 36 -2.49 -4.39 -12.24
C ILE A 36 -2.49 -5.77 -11.57
N ALA A 37 -3.67 -6.32 -11.27
CA ALA A 37 -3.81 -7.67 -10.71
C ALA A 37 -3.24 -8.75 -11.65
N ALA A 38 -3.51 -8.64 -12.95
CA ALA A 38 -2.98 -9.56 -13.95
C ALA A 38 -1.45 -9.47 -14.07
N VAL A 39 -0.89 -8.26 -14.08
CA VAL A 39 0.57 -8.02 -14.14
C VAL A 39 1.27 -8.54 -12.89
N VAL A 40 0.76 -8.22 -11.70
CA VAL A 40 1.36 -8.59 -10.41
C VAL A 40 1.08 -10.06 -10.06
N GLY A 41 0.12 -10.71 -10.72
CA GLY A 41 -0.25 -12.10 -10.46
C GLY A 41 -1.07 -12.29 -9.18
N VAL A 42 -1.89 -11.31 -8.81
CA VAL A 42 -2.74 -11.35 -7.60
C VAL A 42 -4.18 -10.99 -7.94
N THR A 43 -5.11 -11.16 -6.99
CA THR A 43 -6.51 -10.79 -7.26
C THR A 43 -6.74 -9.28 -7.21
N PRO A 44 -7.72 -8.72 -7.95
CA PRO A 44 -8.07 -7.29 -7.87
C PRO A 44 -8.44 -6.82 -6.45
N GLN A 45 -8.99 -7.72 -5.63
CA GLN A 45 -9.28 -7.43 -4.23
C GLN A 45 -8.01 -7.20 -3.40
N ARG A 46 -6.90 -7.86 -3.73
CA ARG A 46 -5.59 -7.67 -3.08
C ARG A 46 -4.98 -6.34 -3.46
N ILE A 47 -5.07 -5.95 -4.74
CA ILE A 47 -4.69 -4.62 -5.23
C ILE A 47 -5.47 -3.53 -4.48
N MET A 48 -6.79 -3.67 -4.38
CA MET A 48 -7.63 -2.71 -3.65
C MET A 48 -7.15 -2.49 -2.21
N VAL A 49 -6.90 -3.57 -1.46
CA VAL A 49 -6.43 -3.48 -0.07
C VAL A 49 -5.02 -2.89 0.01
N TRP A 50 -4.13 -3.27 -0.92
CA TRP A 50 -2.78 -2.72 -0.96
C TRP A 50 -2.82 -1.20 -1.19
N PHE A 51 -3.58 -0.72 -2.18
CA PHE A 51 -3.72 0.72 -2.47
C PHE A 51 -4.36 1.48 -1.30
N GLN A 52 -5.36 0.90 -0.62
CA GLN A 52 -5.93 1.50 0.61
C GLN A 52 -4.87 1.66 1.71
N ASN A 53 -4.09 0.60 1.99
CA ASN A 53 -3.01 0.64 2.98
C ASN A 53 -1.90 1.61 2.56
N ARG A 54 -1.56 1.66 1.27
CA ARG A 54 -0.53 2.54 0.74
C ARG A 54 -0.92 4.01 0.88
N ARG A 55 -2.18 4.36 0.57
CA ARG A 55 -2.73 5.70 0.81
C ARG A 55 -2.78 6.06 2.29
N ALA A 56 -3.06 5.11 3.18
CA ALA A 56 -3.00 5.36 4.62
C ALA A 56 -1.57 5.73 5.08
N LYS A 57 -0.56 5.01 4.57
CA LYS A 57 0.86 5.33 4.82
C LYS A 57 1.24 6.69 4.23
N TRP A 58 0.81 6.99 3.00
CA TRP A 58 1.06 8.26 2.33
C TRP A 58 0.49 9.45 3.12
N ARG A 59 -0.79 9.41 3.50
CA ARG A 59 -1.41 10.45 4.36
C ARG A 59 -0.73 10.57 5.73
N LYS A 60 -0.24 9.47 6.30
CA LYS A 60 0.51 9.51 7.57
C LYS A 60 1.87 10.21 7.39
N LEU A 61 2.54 10.00 6.26
CA LEU A 61 3.80 10.65 5.95
C LEU A 61 3.63 12.17 5.78
N GLU A 62 2.56 12.62 5.12
CA GLU A 62 2.26 14.07 5.01
C GLU A 62 2.04 14.72 6.38
N LYS A 63 1.31 14.04 7.27
CA LYS A 63 1.09 14.50 8.67
C LYS A 63 2.37 14.51 9.51
N LEU A 64 3.36 13.69 9.17
CA LEU A 64 4.67 13.66 9.83
C LEU A 64 5.63 14.70 9.23
N SER A 65 5.49 15.03 7.93
CA SER A 65 6.26 16.07 7.26
C SER A 65 5.98 17.47 7.82
N THR A 66 4.74 17.77 8.19
CA THR A 66 4.39 19.00 8.95
C THR A 66 4.90 18.99 10.40
N LYS A 67 5.41 17.85 10.89
CA LYS A 67 5.95 17.65 12.26
C LYS A 67 7.45 17.32 12.25
N GLY A 68 8.19 17.82 11.26
CA GLY A 68 9.64 17.64 11.10
C GLY A 68 10.55 18.31 12.15
N ASN A 69 10.12 18.53 13.40
CA ASN A 69 11.03 19.01 14.45
C ASN A 69 10.64 18.57 15.88
N LYS A 70 10.44 17.27 16.10
CA LYS A 70 10.53 16.72 17.46
C LYS A 70 11.53 15.58 17.52
N LYS A 71 12.77 16.01 17.64
CA LYS A 71 13.90 15.29 18.22
C LYS A 71 13.50 14.64 19.58
N TYR A 72 13.79 13.34 19.71
CA TYR A 72 14.02 12.53 20.94
C TYR A 72 12.84 12.12 21.86
N PRO A 73 13.01 11.13 22.79
CA PRO A 73 14.07 10.11 22.92
C PRO A 73 13.56 8.65 23.07
N THR A 74 14.52 7.72 22.95
CA THR A 74 14.61 6.41 23.61
C THR A 74 13.70 6.21 24.83
N SER A 75 13.01 5.06 24.85
CA SER A 75 12.28 4.50 25.99
C SER A 75 13.01 4.68 27.31
N SER A 76 12.31 5.23 28.29
CA SER A 76 12.61 5.05 29.70
C SER A 76 12.23 3.63 30.12
N ALA A 77 13.18 2.94 30.74
CA ALA A 77 12.95 1.96 31.80
C ALA A 77 13.94 2.29 32.92
#